data_AF-A0A378A7L9-F1
#
_entry.id   AF-A0A378A7L9-F1
#
_cell.length_a   1.000
_cell.length_b   1.000
_cell.length_c   1.000
_cell.angle_alpha   90.00
_cell.angle_beta   90.00
_cell.angle_gamma   90.00
#
_symmetry.space_group_name_H-M   'P 1'
#
loop_
_entity.id
_entity.type
_entity.pdbx_description
1 polymer ?
#
loop_
_entity_poly.entity_id
_entity_poly.type
_entity_poly.pdbx_seq_one_letter_code
_entity_poly.pdbx_strand_id
1 'polypeptide(L)'
;MRWPAILRCAKFPLPAAPPPDVTWRHVAAEKLIPASLELGGKSPTIVLEDADIEQAARGICYGIFSSGGQACIAGSRLFVHDKVYPQLMARLLELTQGLRVGHPFSAGTHVGPLINDKHRQSVLEYVELAKREGGSVLCGGEIPADPALAAGSYFLPTIIEGLNNQARVCQEEIFGPVLVRCVFTMKRR
;
A
#
# COMPACT_ATOMS: atom_id res chain seq x y z
N MET A 1 -26.54 35.47 6.99
CA MET A 1 -25.27 35.08 7.64
C MET A 1 -24.29 34.63 6.56
N ARG A 2 -23.23 35.40 6.34
CA ARG A 2 -22.21 35.15 5.32
C ARG A 2 -21.33 33.98 5.77
N TRP A 3 -21.20 32.97 4.93
CA TRP A 3 -20.12 31.99 5.00
C TRP A 3 -18.84 32.63 4.44
N PRO A 4 -17.71 32.64 5.16
CA PRO A 4 -16.42 32.78 4.54
C PRO A 4 -15.76 31.40 4.42
N ALA A 5 -15.59 30.97 3.18
CA ALA A 5 -14.56 30.05 2.79
C ALA A 5 -13.17 30.66 3.06
N ILE A 6 -12.24 29.84 3.54
CA ILE A 6 -10.82 29.70 3.14
C ILE A 6 -10.16 28.82 4.22
N LEU A 7 -9.72 27.62 3.82
CA LEU A 7 -8.71 26.88 4.55
C LEU A 7 -7.49 27.79 4.72
N ARG A 8 -7.28 28.32 5.92
CA ARG A 8 -5.94 28.75 6.34
C ARG A 8 -5.25 27.54 6.93
N CYS A 9 -4.51 26.80 6.10
CA CYS A 9 -3.32 26.14 6.64
C CYS A 9 -2.43 27.26 7.18
N ALA A 10 -2.30 27.38 8.49
CA ALA A 10 -1.25 28.20 9.06
C ALA A 10 0.08 27.54 8.66
N LYS A 11 0.63 27.97 7.52
CA LYS A 11 2.01 27.68 7.12
C LYS A 11 2.92 28.46 8.09
N PHE A 12 3.07 27.92 9.29
CA PHE A 12 4.14 28.36 10.18
C PHE A 12 5.42 27.65 9.73
N PRO A 13 6.56 28.34 9.60
CA PRO A 13 7.85 27.68 9.54
C PRO A 13 8.08 27.05 10.91
N LEU A 14 7.70 25.78 11.07
CA LEU A 14 8.11 25.02 12.23
C LEU A 14 9.64 24.85 12.13
N PRO A 15 10.42 25.31 13.11
CA PRO A 15 11.87 25.18 13.07
C PRO A 15 12.22 23.72 13.36
N ALA A 16 12.82 23.04 12.36
CA ALA A 16 13.30 21.65 12.44
C ALA A 16 12.22 20.61 12.87
N ALA A 17 12.50 19.34 12.59
CA ALA A 17 11.66 18.24 13.08
C ALA A 17 11.61 18.27 14.62
N PRO A 18 10.46 17.93 15.25
CA PRO A 18 10.38 17.88 16.70
C PRO A 18 11.33 16.80 17.24
N PRO A 19 11.75 16.90 18.51
CA PRO A 19 12.45 15.82 19.20
C PRO A 19 11.73 14.47 19.01
N PRO A 20 12.46 13.34 18.98
CA PRO A 20 11.87 12.03 18.71
C PRO A 20 10.77 11.61 19.70
N ASP A 21 10.71 12.24 20.88
CA ASP A 21 9.70 12.04 21.93
C ASP A 21 8.50 12.99 21.84
N VAL A 22 8.51 13.98 20.95
CA VAL A 22 7.46 14.99 20.82
C VAL A 22 6.79 14.93 19.45
N THR A 23 5.46 14.86 19.41
CA THR A 23 4.70 14.83 18.16
C THR A 23 4.43 16.23 17.64
N TRP A 24 4.24 16.37 16.32
CA TRP A 24 3.78 17.63 15.71
C TRP A 24 2.47 18.15 16.31
N ARG A 25 1.59 17.24 16.76
CA ARG A 25 0.35 17.58 17.46
C ARG A 25 0.64 18.25 18.81
N HIS A 26 1.61 17.76 19.57
CA HIS A 26 2.01 18.38 20.85
C HIS A 26 2.58 19.79 20.63
N VAL A 27 3.49 19.95 19.67
CA VAL A 27 4.07 21.27 19.34
C VAL A 27 2.99 22.27 18.90
N ALA A 28 2.03 21.82 18.08
CA ALA A 28 0.92 22.65 17.64
C ALA A 28 0.01 23.05 18.81
N ALA A 29 -0.30 22.11 19.72
CA ALA A 29 -1.15 22.33 20.89
C ALA A 29 -0.54 23.33 21.88
N GLU A 30 0.75 23.21 22.20
CA GLU A 30 1.46 24.16 23.08
C GLU A 30 1.41 25.61 22.58
N LYS A 31 1.37 25.78 21.26
CA LYS A 31 1.33 27.10 20.61
C LYS A 31 -0.08 27.52 20.19
N LEU A 32 -1.11 26.73 20.53
CA LEU A 32 -2.50 26.95 20.11
C LEU A 32 -2.66 27.12 18.59
N ILE A 33 -1.83 26.40 17.82
CA ILE A 33 -1.85 26.42 16.35
C ILE A 33 -2.82 25.34 15.86
N PRO A 34 -3.83 25.69 15.05
CA PRO A 34 -4.67 24.70 14.38
C PRO A 34 -3.82 23.81 13.45
N ALA A 35 -3.99 22.50 13.55
CA ALA A 35 -3.25 21.53 12.75
C ALA A 35 -4.20 20.58 12.01
N SER A 36 -3.81 20.22 10.78
CA SER A 36 -4.39 19.13 9.98
C SER A 36 -3.28 18.12 9.73
N LEU A 37 -3.54 16.84 9.99
CA LEU A 37 -2.54 15.76 9.91
C LEU A 37 -3.05 14.62 9.03
N GLU A 38 -2.26 14.24 8.03
CA GLU A 38 -2.49 13.08 7.16
C GLU A 38 -1.41 12.02 7.50
N LEU A 39 -1.79 10.92 8.14
CA LEU A 39 -0.86 10.03 8.86
C LEU A 39 -0.77 8.61 8.28
N GLY A 40 -0.96 8.47 6.96
CA GLY A 40 -0.93 7.18 6.27
C GLY A 40 -2.25 6.41 6.37
N GLY A 41 -2.28 5.18 5.87
CA GLY A 41 -3.48 4.37 5.87
C GLY A 41 -3.27 2.89 5.50
N LYS A 42 -4.19 2.05 5.97
CA LYS A 42 -4.36 0.66 5.51
C LYS A 42 -5.60 0.55 4.63
N SER A 43 -5.55 1.24 3.50
CA SER A 43 -6.72 1.53 2.69
C SER A 43 -7.35 0.25 2.13
N PRO A 44 -8.63 -0.02 2.43
CA PRO A 44 -9.33 -1.20 1.94
C PRO A 44 -9.78 -1.00 0.50
N THR A 45 -9.65 -2.04 -0.32
CA THR A 45 -10.37 -2.18 -1.59
C THR A 45 -11.35 -3.33 -1.45
N ILE A 46 -12.64 -3.09 -1.68
CA ILE A 46 -13.71 -4.09 -1.45
C ILE A 46 -14.33 -4.45 -2.80
N VAL A 47 -14.33 -5.74 -3.13
CA VAL A 47 -14.93 -6.30 -4.35
C VAL A 47 -16.13 -7.17 -3.97
N LEU A 48 -17.31 -6.75 -4.41
CA LEU A 48 -18.58 -7.44 -4.19
C LEU A 48 -18.84 -8.50 -5.27
N GLU A 49 -19.89 -9.31 -5.08
CA GLU A 49 -20.24 -10.43 -5.95
C GLU A 49 -20.66 -10.03 -7.37
N ASP A 50 -21.08 -8.78 -7.57
CA ASP A 50 -21.56 -8.21 -8.83
C ASP A 50 -20.51 -7.34 -9.55
N ALA A 51 -19.29 -7.29 -9.02
CA ALA A 51 -18.21 -6.48 -9.59
C ALA A 51 -17.76 -6.98 -10.96
N ASP A 52 -17.47 -6.05 -11.87
CA ASP A 52 -16.76 -6.35 -13.12
C ASP A 52 -15.31 -6.76 -12.78
N ILE A 53 -14.99 -8.03 -13.08
CA ILE A 53 -13.71 -8.64 -12.73
C ILE A 53 -12.53 -7.95 -13.42
N GLU A 54 -12.68 -7.56 -14.69
CA GLU A 54 -11.58 -6.97 -15.45
C GLU A 54 -11.29 -5.55 -14.97
N GLN A 55 -12.34 -4.76 -14.75
CA GLN A 55 -12.20 -3.41 -14.19
C GLN A 55 -11.64 -3.46 -12.77
N ALA A 56 -12.15 -4.36 -11.93
CA ALA A 56 -11.67 -4.53 -10.56
C ALA A 56 -10.19 -4.94 -10.53
N ALA A 57 -9.78 -5.95 -11.29
CA ALA A 57 -8.40 -6.42 -11.30
C ALA A 57 -7.42 -5.33 -11.76
N ARG A 58 -7.75 -4.58 -12.82
CA ARG A 58 -6.94 -3.45 -13.29
C ARG A 58 -6.87 -2.31 -12.27
N GLY A 59 -8.01 -1.96 -11.68
CA GLY A 59 -8.11 -0.92 -10.65
C GLY A 59 -7.30 -1.25 -9.40
N ILE A 60 -7.39 -2.49 -8.92
CA ILE A 60 -6.60 -2.98 -7.78
C ILE A 60 -5.11 -2.94 -8.11
N CYS A 61 -4.70 -3.51 -9.24
CA CYS A 61 -3.31 -3.55 -9.68
C CYS A 61 -2.71 -2.13 -9.72
N TYR A 62 -3.41 -1.18 -10.36
CA TYR A 62 -2.98 0.21 -10.37
C TYR A 62 -2.97 0.83 -8.96
N GLY A 63 -4.01 0.60 -8.17
CA GLY A 63 -4.19 1.22 -6.84
C GLY A 63 -3.15 0.83 -5.80
N ILE A 64 -2.52 -0.34 -5.91
CA ILE A 64 -1.47 -0.78 -4.98
C ILE A 64 -0.06 -0.70 -5.57
N PHE A 65 0.13 -0.89 -6.87
CA PHE A 65 1.48 -0.95 -7.45
C PHE A 65 1.93 0.36 -8.11
N SER A 66 1.02 1.31 -8.36
CA SER A 66 1.41 2.67 -8.77
C SER A 66 2.29 3.32 -7.69
N SER A 67 3.31 4.08 -8.13
CA SER A 67 4.33 4.68 -7.25
C SER A 67 5.07 3.69 -6.33
N GLY A 68 5.07 2.39 -6.70
CA GLY A 68 5.66 1.33 -5.86
C GLY A 68 4.90 1.10 -4.55
N GLY A 69 3.61 1.43 -4.48
CA GLY A 69 2.80 1.32 -3.26
C GLY A 69 3.16 2.32 -2.15
N GLN A 70 4.00 3.31 -2.46
CA GLN A 70 4.43 4.37 -1.54
C GLN A 70 3.43 5.54 -1.59
N ALA A 71 2.17 5.26 -1.31
CA ALA A 71 1.09 6.24 -1.30
C ALA A 71 0.18 6.01 -0.09
N CYS A 72 -0.20 7.08 0.61
CA CYS A 72 -1.07 7.00 1.80
C CYS A 72 -2.46 6.41 1.49
N ILE A 73 -2.89 6.50 0.23
CA ILE A 73 -4.15 5.95 -0.28
C ILE A 73 -3.99 4.60 -0.98
N ALA A 74 -2.79 3.99 -0.95
CA ALA A 74 -2.54 2.74 -1.64
C ALA A 74 -3.50 1.65 -1.15
N GLY A 75 -4.17 0.98 -2.09
CA GLY A 75 -5.18 -0.07 -1.83
C GLY A 75 -4.57 -1.37 -1.31
N SER A 76 -3.83 -1.32 -0.21
CA SER A 76 -2.95 -2.38 0.29
C SER A 76 -3.68 -3.54 0.98
N ARG A 77 -5.00 -3.42 1.18
CA ARG A 77 -5.84 -4.49 1.75
C ARG A 77 -7.04 -4.77 0.86
N LEU A 78 -7.02 -5.90 0.16
CA LEU A 78 -8.11 -6.35 -0.70
C LEU A 78 -9.08 -7.24 0.07
N PHE A 79 -10.34 -6.85 0.16
CA PHE A 79 -11.46 -7.70 0.57
C PHE A 79 -12.23 -8.13 -0.66
N VAL A 80 -12.37 -9.43 -0.86
CA VAL A 80 -13.05 -9.99 -2.04
C VAL A 80 -14.11 -10.99 -1.62
N HIS A 81 -15.28 -10.87 -2.25
CA HIS A 81 -16.38 -11.81 -2.05
C HIS A 81 -16.01 -13.20 -2.60
N ASP A 82 -16.31 -14.25 -1.84
CA ASP A 82 -15.94 -15.65 -2.16
C ASP A 82 -16.33 -16.11 -3.59
N LYS A 83 -17.52 -15.75 -4.08
CA LYS A 83 -18.03 -16.09 -5.43
C LYS A 83 -17.14 -15.62 -6.57
N VAL A 84 -16.56 -14.43 -6.46
CA VAL A 84 -15.73 -13.81 -7.53
C VAL A 84 -14.24 -14.01 -7.29
N TYR A 85 -13.88 -14.51 -6.11
CA TYR A 85 -12.50 -14.73 -5.69
C TYR A 85 -11.63 -15.45 -6.73
N PRO A 86 -12.01 -16.63 -7.26
CA PRO A 86 -11.10 -17.40 -8.11
C PRO A 86 -10.78 -16.66 -9.41
N GLN A 87 -11.81 -16.03 -10.00
CA GLN A 87 -11.71 -15.30 -11.26
C GLN A 87 -10.90 -14.01 -11.08
N LEU A 88 -11.19 -13.24 -10.02
CA LEU A 88 -10.46 -12.02 -9.71
C LEU A 88 -8.98 -12.28 -9.43
N MET A 89 -8.68 -13.26 -8.58
CA MET A 89 -7.29 -13.55 -8.21
C MET A 89 -6.47 -14.07 -9.39
N ALA A 90 -7.05 -14.93 -10.23
CA ALA A 90 -6.38 -15.39 -11.46
C ALA A 90 -5.98 -14.20 -12.35
N ARG A 91 -6.93 -13.28 -12.60
CA ARG A 91 -6.69 -12.11 -13.44
C ARG A 91 -5.71 -11.12 -12.81
N LEU A 92 -5.85 -10.87 -11.50
CA LEU A 92 -4.97 -9.96 -10.78
C LEU A 92 -3.53 -10.45 -10.73
N LEU A 93 -3.32 -11.77 -10.56
CA LEU A 93 -1.98 -12.36 -10.59
C LEU A 93 -1.34 -12.21 -11.97
N GLU A 94 -2.07 -12.49 -13.04
CA GLU A 94 -1.60 -12.32 -14.42
C GLU A 94 -1.15 -10.86 -14.67
N LEU A 95 -1.99 -9.88 -14.29
CA LEU A 95 -1.66 -8.47 -14.42
C LEU A 95 -0.41 -8.09 -13.61
N THR A 96 -0.32 -8.60 -12.38
CA THR A 96 0.77 -8.29 -11.44
C THR A 96 2.10 -8.86 -11.93
N GLN A 97 2.11 -10.10 -12.42
CA GLN A 97 3.29 -10.74 -13.00
C GLN A 97 3.73 -10.09 -14.31
N GLY A 98 2.79 -9.47 -15.05
CA GLY A 98 3.10 -8.67 -16.23
C GLY A 98 3.70 -7.28 -15.93
N LEU A 99 3.80 -6.87 -14.66
CA LEU A 99 4.40 -5.58 -14.31
C LEU A 99 5.91 -5.60 -14.51
N ARG A 100 6.42 -4.63 -15.28
CA ARG A 100 7.85 -4.44 -15.50
C ARG A 100 8.40 -3.51 -14.42
N VAL A 101 9.20 -4.08 -13.53
CA VAL A 101 10.02 -3.32 -12.58
C VAL A 101 11.27 -2.84 -13.31
N GLY A 102 11.61 -1.57 -13.18
CA GLY A 102 12.74 -1.03 -13.93
C GLY A 102 13.07 0.42 -13.65
N HIS A 103 14.07 0.92 -14.36
CA HIS A 103 14.54 2.30 -14.22
C HIS A 103 13.40 3.29 -14.58
N PRO A 104 13.18 4.37 -13.80
CA PRO A 104 12.05 5.28 -14.02
C PRO A 104 12.01 5.96 -15.39
N PHE A 105 13.18 6.21 -15.99
CA PHE A 105 13.29 6.81 -17.33
C PHE A 105 13.24 5.80 -18.48
N SER A 106 13.23 4.50 -18.21
CA SER A 106 13.11 3.49 -19.26
C SER A 106 11.68 3.38 -19.76
N ALA A 107 11.51 3.36 -21.09
CA ALA A 107 10.20 3.19 -21.70
C ALA A 107 9.57 1.85 -21.26
N GLY A 108 8.30 1.91 -20.87
CA GLY A 108 7.56 0.73 -20.46
C GLY A 108 7.80 0.26 -19.03
N THR A 109 8.58 0.98 -18.21
CA THR A 109 8.62 0.73 -16.75
C THR A 109 7.23 0.97 -16.15
N HIS A 110 6.72 0.00 -15.40
CA HIS A 110 5.47 0.12 -14.67
C HIS A 110 5.71 0.46 -13.19
N VAL A 111 6.77 -0.11 -12.61
CA VAL A 111 7.10 0.05 -11.18
C VAL A 111 8.57 0.44 -11.03
N GLY A 112 8.82 1.59 -10.38
CA GLY A 112 10.15 2.08 -10.07
C GLY A 112 10.74 1.53 -8.77
N PRO A 113 11.91 2.02 -8.32
CA PRO A 113 12.48 1.63 -7.05
C PRO A 113 11.70 2.23 -5.87
N LEU A 114 11.90 1.65 -4.69
CA LEU A 114 11.52 2.26 -3.42
C LEU A 114 12.45 3.42 -3.07
N ILE A 115 12.03 4.24 -2.12
CA ILE A 115 12.71 5.49 -1.79
C ILE A 115 14.16 5.29 -1.31
N ASN A 116 14.45 4.19 -0.60
CA ASN A 116 15.79 3.81 -0.16
C ASN A 116 15.83 2.35 0.33
N ASP A 117 17.05 1.86 0.59
CA ASP A 117 17.29 0.48 1.00
C ASP A 117 16.73 0.15 2.39
N LYS A 118 16.73 1.13 3.32
CA LYS A 118 16.14 0.95 4.65
C LYS A 118 14.64 0.67 4.54
N HIS A 119 13.95 1.40 3.68
CA HIS A 119 12.53 1.19 3.41
C HIS A 119 12.29 -0.15 2.72
N ARG A 120 13.09 -0.49 1.70
CA ARG A 120 13.04 -1.82 1.06
C ARG A 120 13.21 -2.95 2.07
N GLN A 121 14.15 -2.83 2.99
CA GLN A 121 14.38 -3.83 4.04
C GLN A 121 13.16 -3.96 4.97
N SER A 122 12.54 -2.84 5.36
CA SER A 122 11.30 -2.87 6.14
C SER A 122 10.15 -3.57 5.40
N VAL A 123 10.00 -3.31 4.10
CA VAL A 123 9.01 -4.01 3.26
C VAL A 123 9.27 -5.52 3.24
N LEU A 124 10.52 -5.94 3.06
CA LEU A 124 10.91 -7.35 3.11
C LEU A 124 10.59 -7.99 4.47
N GLU A 125 10.88 -7.30 5.57
CA GLU A 125 10.56 -7.77 6.93
C GLU A 125 9.06 -7.99 7.14
N TYR A 126 8.20 -7.15 6.57
CA TYR A 126 6.75 -7.35 6.59
C TYR A 126 6.31 -8.56 5.75
N VAL A 127 6.95 -8.83 4.61
CA VAL A 127 6.68 -10.05 3.83
C VAL A 127 7.08 -11.30 4.61
N GLU A 128 8.23 -11.28 5.29
CA GLU A 128 8.66 -12.39 6.16
C GLU A 128 7.79 -12.53 7.41
N LEU A 129 7.30 -11.42 7.97
CA LEU A 129 6.28 -11.44 9.02
C LEU A 129 4.99 -12.10 8.52
N ALA A 130 4.52 -11.74 7.32
CA ALA A 130 3.32 -12.31 6.75
C ALA A 130 3.41 -13.83 6.61
N LYS A 131 4.56 -14.35 6.16
CA LYS A 131 4.82 -15.80 6.11
C LYS A 131 4.75 -16.44 7.50
N ARG A 132 5.36 -15.81 8.51
CA ARG A 132 5.31 -16.28 9.92
C ARG A 132 3.91 -16.23 10.51
N GLU A 133 3.06 -15.29 10.08
CA GLU A 133 1.65 -15.21 10.46
C GLU A 133 0.74 -16.22 9.73
N GLY A 134 1.32 -17.09 8.90
CA GLY A 134 0.60 -18.14 8.16
C GLY A 134 0.15 -17.72 6.75
N GLY A 135 0.59 -16.56 6.27
CA GLY A 135 0.31 -16.08 4.93
C GLY A 135 1.12 -16.80 3.85
N SER A 136 0.55 -16.89 2.66
CA SER A 136 1.20 -17.43 1.46
C SER A 136 1.47 -16.31 0.47
N VAL A 137 2.70 -16.23 -0.03
CA VAL A 137 3.09 -15.28 -1.10
C VAL A 137 2.75 -15.91 -2.44
N LEU A 138 1.86 -15.27 -3.21
CA LEU A 138 1.40 -15.78 -4.51
C LEU A 138 2.30 -15.36 -5.67
N CYS A 139 2.94 -14.19 -5.56
CA CYS A 139 3.93 -13.68 -6.51
C CYS A 139 4.84 -12.66 -5.83
N GLY A 140 6.04 -12.46 -6.36
CA GLY A 140 7.01 -11.50 -5.84
C GLY A 140 7.49 -11.87 -4.43
N GLY A 141 7.52 -10.89 -3.54
CA GLY A 141 7.98 -11.05 -2.17
C GLY A 141 9.50 -11.03 -2.01
N GLU A 142 10.21 -10.59 -3.04
CA GLU A 142 11.67 -10.62 -3.13
C GLU A 142 12.23 -9.41 -3.90
N ILE A 143 13.55 -9.24 -3.77
CA ILE A 143 14.31 -8.24 -4.51
C ILE A 143 14.57 -8.81 -5.92
N PRO A 144 14.36 -8.03 -7.00
CA PRO A 144 14.62 -8.51 -8.36
C PRO A 144 16.07 -9.00 -8.52
N ALA A 145 16.25 -10.16 -9.15
CA ALA A 145 17.57 -10.74 -9.40
C ALA A 145 18.30 -10.13 -10.61
N ASP A 146 17.65 -9.24 -11.37
CA ASP A 146 18.23 -8.57 -12.54
C ASP A 146 19.46 -7.73 -12.12
N PRO A 147 20.68 -8.04 -12.63
CA PRO A 147 21.88 -7.27 -12.34
C PRO A 147 21.76 -5.78 -12.68
N ALA A 148 20.95 -5.42 -13.68
CA ALA A 148 20.72 -4.02 -14.05
C ALA A 148 19.98 -3.23 -12.96
N LEU A 149 19.28 -3.92 -12.06
CA LEU A 149 18.53 -3.34 -10.95
C LEU A 149 19.27 -3.45 -9.61
N ALA A 150 20.41 -4.15 -9.55
CA ALA A 150 21.13 -4.43 -8.30
C ALA A 150 21.54 -3.17 -7.51
N ALA A 151 21.81 -2.06 -8.20
CA ALA A 151 22.22 -0.80 -7.60
C ALA A 151 21.07 0.06 -7.05
N GLY A 152 19.80 -0.35 -7.23
CA GLY A 152 18.64 0.40 -6.75
C GLY A 152 17.81 -0.36 -5.71
N SER A 153 16.98 0.38 -4.98
CA SER A 153 16.11 -0.14 -3.93
C SER A 153 14.81 -0.76 -4.50
N TYR A 154 14.92 -1.65 -5.49
CA TYR A 154 13.76 -2.28 -6.13
C TYR A 154 13.16 -3.41 -5.29
N PHE A 155 11.85 -3.64 -5.44
CA PHE A 155 11.12 -4.74 -4.83
C PHE A 155 10.03 -5.23 -5.79
N LEU A 156 9.84 -6.54 -5.92
CA LEU A 156 8.83 -7.08 -6.84
C LEU A 156 7.40 -6.84 -6.32
N PRO A 157 6.44 -6.49 -7.20
CA PRO A 157 5.02 -6.47 -6.86
C PRO A 157 4.58 -7.78 -6.20
N THR A 158 4.02 -7.67 -5.00
CA THR A 158 3.77 -8.80 -4.12
C THR A 158 2.30 -8.92 -3.78
N ILE A 159 1.76 -10.13 -3.87
CA ILE A 159 0.41 -10.46 -3.41
C ILE A 159 0.52 -11.55 -2.36
N ILE A 160 -0.10 -11.30 -1.20
CA ILE A 160 -0.11 -12.19 -0.05
C ILE A 160 -1.55 -12.61 0.25
N GLU A 161 -1.71 -13.87 0.58
CA GLU A 161 -2.98 -14.46 0.93
C GLU A 161 -2.93 -15.31 2.21
N GLY A 162 -4.09 -15.85 2.62
CA GLY A 162 -4.17 -16.80 3.74
C GLY A 162 -4.17 -16.15 5.13
N LEU A 163 -4.03 -14.83 5.21
CA LEU A 163 -4.09 -14.09 6.47
C LEU A 163 -5.52 -13.73 6.86
N ASN A 164 -5.78 -13.79 8.18
CA ASN A 164 -6.98 -13.20 8.75
C ASN A 164 -6.79 -11.68 8.89
N ASN A 165 -7.90 -10.93 9.00
CA ASN A 165 -7.82 -9.47 9.12
C ASN A 165 -7.13 -8.98 10.41
N GLN A 166 -7.02 -9.82 11.44
CA GLN A 166 -6.37 -9.46 12.71
C GLN A 166 -4.85 -9.63 12.68
N ALA A 167 -4.29 -10.25 11.63
CA ALA A 167 -2.85 -10.36 11.43
C ALA A 167 -2.22 -8.97 11.39
N ARG A 168 -1.02 -8.81 11.96
CA ARG A 168 -0.35 -7.51 12.07
C ARG A 168 -0.11 -6.91 10.69
N VAL A 169 0.23 -7.72 9.69
CA VAL A 169 0.42 -7.28 8.30
C VAL A 169 -0.90 -6.76 7.67
N CYS A 170 -2.07 -7.17 8.18
CA CYS A 170 -3.37 -6.64 7.75
C CYS A 170 -3.77 -5.34 8.46
N GLN A 171 -3.08 -4.95 9.53
CA GLN A 171 -3.36 -3.78 10.37
C GLN A 171 -2.36 -2.64 10.13
N GLU A 172 -1.09 -2.99 9.95
CA GLU A 172 0.00 -2.02 9.81
C GLU A 172 0.26 -1.62 8.35
N GLU A 173 0.63 -0.36 8.16
CA GLU A 173 1.00 0.18 6.86
C GLU A 173 2.41 -0.28 6.47
N ILE A 174 2.51 -1.02 5.35
CA ILE A 174 3.79 -1.50 4.81
C ILE A 174 4.43 -0.41 3.93
N PHE A 175 3.60 0.39 3.26
CA PHE A 175 4.02 1.49 2.38
C PHE A 175 4.93 1.03 1.23
N GLY A 176 4.68 -0.16 0.68
CA GLY A 176 5.41 -0.75 -0.43
C GLY A 176 4.47 -1.51 -1.38
N PRO A 177 4.99 -2.14 -2.43
CA PRO A 177 4.19 -2.77 -3.48
C PRO A 177 3.72 -4.16 -3.01
N VAL A 178 2.97 -4.19 -1.91
CA VAL A 178 2.51 -5.39 -1.21
C VAL A 178 1.00 -5.28 -0.98
N LEU A 179 0.26 -6.17 -1.61
CA LEU A 179 -1.18 -6.33 -1.43
C LEU A 179 -1.45 -7.52 -0.50
N VAL A 180 -2.22 -7.31 0.56
CA VAL A 180 -2.75 -8.41 1.37
C VAL A 180 -4.21 -8.63 1.06
N ARG A 181 -4.55 -9.88 0.78
CA ARG A 181 -5.88 -10.32 0.39
C ARG A 181 -6.61 -11.01 1.54
N CYS A 182 -7.85 -10.62 1.78
CA CYS A 182 -8.81 -11.23 2.68
C CYS A 182 -10.09 -11.64 1.92
N VAL A 183 -10.66 -12.81 2.24
CA VAL A 183 -11.94 -13.26 1.66
C VAL A 183 -13.04 -13.03 2.68
N PHE A 184 -14.22 -12.64 2.21
CA PHE A 184 -15.42 -12.60 3.03
C PHE A 184 -16.62 -13.23 2.30
N THR A 185 -17.57 -13.68 3.10
CA THR A 185 -18.88 -14.18 2.63
C THR A 185 -19.97 -13.33 3.28
N MET A 186 -20.90 -12.82 2.49
CA MET A 186 -22.09 -12.17 3.01
C MET A 186 -23.06 -13.23 3.55
N LYS A 187 -23.35 -13.22 4.85
CA LYS A 187 -24.50 -13.97 5.38
C LYS A 187 -25.76 -13.16 5.09
N ARG A 188 -26.64 -13.66 4.21
CA ARG A 188 -28.00 -13.13 4.10
C ARG A 188 -28.71 -13.40 5.44
N ARG A 189 -29.17 -12.33 6.08
CA ARG A 189 -30.10 -12.42 7.22
C ARG A 189 -31.47 -12.83 6.71
#